data_AF-X1N9N8-F1
#
_entry.id   AF-X1N9N8-F1
#
_cell.length_a   1.000
_cell.length_b   1.000
_cell.length_c   1.000
_cell.angle_alpha   90.00
_cell.angle_beta   90.00
_cell.angle_gamma   90.00
#
_symmetry.space_group_name_H-M   'P 1'
#
loop_
_entity.id
_entity.type
_entity.pdbx_description
1 polymer ?
#
loop_
_entity_poly.entity_id
_entity_poly.type
_entity_poly.pdbx_seq_one_letter_code
_entity_poly.pdbx_strand_id
1 'polypeptide(L)'
;MNCRCVTGELVELCKTVAKYGGVYTTHVRYDLGDRALDGFKEAVAIGELSGVAVNISHYACGPKIPEQADKMLHLIDEARASGVDISFDSYPYEYGCTCLPFPFIPFWAQDGGPYVLLERLKSEAVRTKMKEEQSQYLEDWSR
;
A
#
# COMPACT_ATOMS: atom_id res chain seq x y z
N MET A 1 -3.94 -0.67 1.36
CA MET A 1 -3.94 -0.71 2.83
C MET A 1 -3.79 0.74 3.31
N ASN A 2 -4.73 1.31 4.08
CA ASN A 2 -4.57 2.70 4.51
C ASN A 2 -3.99 2.73 5.94
N CYS A 3 -2.65 2.68 6.05
CA CYS A 3 -2.00 2.81 7.35
C CYS A 3 -2.19 4.24 7.85
N ARG A 4 -2.98 4.40 8.92
CA ARG A 4 -3.21 5.69 9.59
C ARG A 4 -1.99 6.18 10.39
N CYS A 5 -0.94 5.37 10.46
CA CYS A 5 0.34 5.72 11.05
C CYS A 5 1.02 6.84 10.26
N VAL A 6 1.63 7.82 10.91
CA VAL A 6 2.47 8.80 10.22
C VAL A 6 3.83 8.17 9.86
N THR A 7 4.47 8.61 8.78
CA THR A 7 5.78 8.06 8.33
C THR A 7 6.83 8.08 9.44
N GLY A 8 6.87 9.15 10.25
CA GLY A 8 7.80 9.25 11.38
C GLY A 8 7.61 8.17 12.45
N GLU A 9 6.38 7.72 12.67
CA GLU A 9 6.09 6.61 13.60
C GLU A 9 6.71 5.30 13.09
N LEU A 10 6.56 5.03 11.79
CA LEU A 10 7.19 3.87 11.15
C LEU A 10 8.71 3.93 11.24
N VAL A 11 9.30 5.11 11.04
CA VAL A 11 10.76 5.31 11.18
C VAL A 11 11.23 4.94 12.58
N GLU A 12 10.55 5.40 13.63
CA GLU A 12 10.95 5.08 15.02
C GLU A 12 10.81 3.58 15.35
N LEU A 13 9.76 2.92 14.85
CA LEU A 13 9.63 1.47 14.98
C LEU A 13 10.75 0.74 14.22
N CYS A 14 11.06 1.17 13.00
CA CYS A 14 12.10 0.57 12.16
C CYS A 14 13.50 0.73 12.74
N LYS A 15 13.79 1.85 13.44
CA LYS A 15 15.05 2.02 14.19
C LYS A 15 15.25 0.93 15.24
N THR A 16 14.16 0.45 15.84
CA THR A 16 14.23 -0.68 16.78
C THR A 16 14.50 -1.99 16.04
N VAL A 17 13.81 -2.24 14.93
CA VAL A 17 14.01 -3.43 14.08
C VAL A 17 15.46 -3.52 13.59
N ALA A 18 16.04 -2.40 13.15
CA ALA A 18 17.41 -2.32 12.66
C ALA A 18 18.44 -2.76 13.72
N LYS A 19 18.23 -2.46 15.01
CA LYS A 19 19.13 -2.88 16.11
C LYS A 19 19.26 -4.40 16.23
N TYR A 20 18.27 -5.14 15.76
CA TYR A 20 18.25 -6.60 15.80
C TYR A 20 18.57 -7.23 14.43
N GLY A 21 18.97 -6.43 13.44
CA GLY A 21 19.21 -6.92 12.07
C GLY A 21 17.94 -7.45 11.38
N GLY A 22 16.77 -6.95 11.78
CA GLY A 22 15.50 -7.34 11.17
C GLY A 22 15.22 -6.61 9.84
N VAL A 23 14.12 -6.98 9.20
CA VAL A 23 13.68 -6.44 7.91
C VAL A 23 12.33 -5.75 8.05
N TYR A 24 12.20 -4.58 7.45
CA TYR A 24 10.93 -3.90 7.24
C TYR A 24 10.32 -4.34 5.90
N THR A 25 9.31 -5.20 5.95
CA THR A 25 8.55 -5.60 4.77
C THR A 25 7.28 -4.79 4.65
N THR A 26 6.99 -4.26 3.46
CA THR A 26 5.85 -3.37 3.27
C THR A 26 5.09 -3.57 1.98
N HIS A 27 3.76 -3.58 2.10
CA HIS A 27 2.82 -3.27 1.02
C HIS A 27 2.57 -1.77 1.09
N VAL A 28 3.19 -1.02 0.17
CA VAL A 28 3.22 0.45 0.22
C VAL A 28 1.85 1.11 0.24
N ARG A 29 1.82 2.38 0.67
CA ARG A 29 0.63 3.23 0.58
C ARG A 29 0.46 3.79 -0.83
N TYR A 30 -0.56 3.32 -1.53
CA TYR A 30 -0.89 3.74 -2.90
C TYR A 30 -1.72 5.02 -2.97
N ASP A 31 -2.23 5.53 -1.85
CA ASP A 31 -3.02 6.77 -1.78
C ASP A 31 -2.17 8.02 -1.47
N LEU A 32 -0.84 7.86 -1.35
CA LEU A 32 0.08 8.98 -1.15
C LEU A 32 0.31 9.76 -2.45
N GLY A 33 0.28 11.09 -2.34
CA GLY A 33 0.74 12.05 -3.36
C GLY A 33 0.27 11.72 -4.78
N ASP A 34 1.22 11.43 -5.66
CA ASP A 34 1.03 11.11 -7.09
C ASP A 34 0.32 9.76 -7.35
N ARG A 35 0.06 8.98 -6.29
CA ARG A 35 -0.55 7.64 -6.31
C ARG A 35 0.19 6.63 -7.21
N ALA A 36 1.44 6.91 -7.56
CA ALA A 36 2.22 6.11 -8.50
C ALA A 36 3.55 5.65 -7.88
N LEU A 37 4.39 6.58 -7.43
CA LEU A 37 5.72 6.27 -6.89
C LEU A 37 5.91 6.69 -5.43
N ASP A 38 5.06 7.57 -4.92
CA ASP A 38 5.29 8.17 -3.60
C ASP A 38 5.26 7.16 -2.44
N GLY A 39 4.44 6.11 -2.54
CA GLY A 39 4.48 5.00 -1.58
C GLY A 39 5.81 4.25 -1.55
N PHE A 40 6.48 4.11 -2.70
CA PHE A 40 7.78 3.47 -2.78
C PHE A 40 8.89 4.41 -2.31
N LYS A 41 8.83 5.70 -2.66
CA LYS A 41 9.75 6.72 -2.12
C LYS A 41 9.67 6.81 -0.60
N GLU A 42 8.46 6.66 -0.04
CA GLU A 42 8.30 6.57 1.40
C GLU A 42 9.03 5.36 2.00
N ALA A 43 8.92 4.19 1.38
CA ALA A 43 9.62 3.00 1.85
C ALA A 43 11.15 3.19 1.82
N VAL A 44 11.68 3.82 0.77
CA VAL A 44 13.09 4.22 0.67
C VAL A 44 13.47 5.17 1.79
N ALA A 45 12.70 6.24 2.01
CA ALA A 45 12.95 7.21 3.07
C ALA A 45 12.92 6.58 4.47
N ILE A 46 12.04 5.60 4.72
CA ILE A 46 12.02 4.84 5.97
C ILE A 46 13.33 4.06 6.13
N GLY A 47 13.80 3.39 5.07
CA GLY A 47 15.10 2.70 5.05
C GLY A 47 16.26 3.65 5.37
N GLU A 48 16.33 4.80 4.68
CA GLU A 48 17.37 5.81 4.88
C GLU A 48 17.39 6.37 6.31
N LEU A 49 16.23 6.74 6.85
CA LEU A 49 16.13 7.40 8.15
C LEU A 49 16.27 6.45 9.34
N SER A 50 16.00 5.16 9.15
CA SER A 50 16.04 4.16 10.22
C SER A 50 17.25 3.22 10.16
N GLY A 51 17.89 3.08 8.99
CA GLY A 51 18.95 2.11 8.74
C GLY A 51 18.48 0.65 8.69
N VAL A 52 17.17 0.42 8.59
CA VAL A 52 16.61 -0.93 8.47
C VAL A 52 16.73 -1.45 7.03
N ALA A 53 16.93 -2.75 6.87
CA ALA A 53 16.75 -3.40 5.57
C ALA A 53 15.27 -3.36 5.16
N VAL A 54 14.98 -3.02 3.90
CA VAL A 54 13.61 -2.83 3.39
C VAL A 54 13.30 -3.90 2.34
N ASN A 55 12.13 -4.54 2.43
CA ASN A 55 11.61 -5.39 1.36
C ASN A 55 10.23 -4.89 0.89
N ILE A 56 10.13 -4.47 -0.36
CA ILE A 56 8.85 -4.07 -0.95
C ILE A 56 8.12 -5.32 -1.44
N SER A 57 6.93 -5.56 -0.88
CA SER A 57 6.08 -6.69 -1.28
C SER A 57 5.42 -6.46 -2.63
N HIS A 58 5.34 -7.52 -3.43
CA HIS A 58 4.64 -7.60 -4.71
C HIS A 58 4.82 -6.33 -5.58
N TYR A 59 6.09 -5.99 -5.82
CA TYR A 59 6.53 -4.86 -6.62
C TYR A 59 6.19 -5.10 -8.10
N ALA A 60 5.07 -4.53 -8.52
CA ALA A 60 4.53 -4.68 -9.86
C ALA A 60 3.81 -3.38 -10.29
N CYS A 61 3.80 -3.12 -11.59
CA CYS A 61 2.98 -2.07 -12.21
C CYS A 61 1.82 -2.71 -12.99
N GLY A 62 0.76 -1.93 -13.23
CA GLY A 62 -0.37 -2.40 -14.02
C GLY A 62 0.01 -2.66 -15.49
N PRO A 63 -0.65 -3.59 -16.18
CA PRO A 63 -0.32 -3.97 -17.56
C PRO A 63 -0.50 -2.83 -18.59
N LYS A 64 -1.20 -1.76 -18.20
CA LYS A 64 -1.50 -0.61 -19.07
C LYS A 64 -0.43 0.49 -19.08
N ILE A 65 0.57 0.42 -18.18
CA ILE A 65 1.58 1.48 -18.01
C ILE A 65 2.98 0.84 -17.93
N PRO A 66 3.46 0.18 -19.00
CA PRO A 66 4.74 -0.52 -18.99
C PRO A 66 5.93 0.41 -18.70
N GLU A 67 5.87 1.68 -19.09
CA GLU A 67 6.89 2.69 -18.79
C GLU A 67 7.05 2.98 -17.28
N GLN A 68 6.08 2.57 -16.46
CA GLN A 68 6.18 2.69 -15.00
C GLN A 68 7.18 1.68 -14.42
N ALA A 69 7.37 0.52 -15.08
CA ALA A 69 8.32 -0.49 -14.63
C ALA A 69 9.75 0.05 -14.60
N ASP A 70 10.17 0.76 -15.65
CA ASP A 70 11.52 1.34 -15.72
C ASP A 70 11.75 2.36 -14.60
N LYS A 71 10.77 3.23 -14.34
CA LYS A 71 10.84 4.21 -13.24
C LYS A 71 10.92 3.54 -11.87
N MET A 72 10.13 2.48 -11.69
CA MET A 72 10.14 1.67 -10.47
C MET A 72 11.51 1.01 -10.25
N LEU A 73 12.10 0.42 -11.29
CA LEU A 73 13.43 -0.19 -11.18
C LEU A 73 14.52 0.87 -10.90
N HIS A 74 14.47 1.99 -11.61
CA HIS A 74 15.37 3.12 -11.37
C HIS A 74 15.34 3.62 -9.92
N LEU A 75 14.16 3.70 -9.30
CA LEU A 75 14.04 4.09 -7.89
C LEU A 75 14.78 3.13 -6.95
N ILE A 76 14.74 1.82 -7.23
CA ILE A 76 15.44 0.82 -6.42
C ILE A 76 16.95 0.94 -6.62
N ASP A 77 17.40 1.13 -7.87
CA ASP A 77 18.82 1.29 -8.18
C ASP A 77 19.40 2.55 -7.52
N GLU A 78 18.67 3.67 -7.53
CA GLU A 78 19.05 4.91 -6.86
C GLU A 78 19.12 4.73 -5.34
N ALA A 79 18.13 4.07 -4.73
CA ALA A 79 18.13 3.79 -3.28
C ALA A 79 19.31 2.88 -2.87
N ARG A 80 19.64 1.87 -3.68
CA ARG A 80 20.83 1.04 -3.42
C ARG A 80 22.11 1.83 -3.56
N ALA A 81 22.20 2.71 -4.56
CA ALA A 81 23.36 3.58 -4.76
C ALA A 81 23.53 4.61 -3.62
N SER A 82 22.44 5.03 -2.96
CA SER A 82 22.49 5.89 -1.76
C SER A 82 22.83 5.12 -0.47
N GLY A 83 22.96 3.79 -0.53
CA GLY A 83 23.38 2.94 0.57
C GLY A 83 22.22 2.29 1.35
N VAL A 84 20.99 2.36 0.84
CA VAL A 84 19.85 1.67 1.44
C VAL A 84 19.89 0.18 1.09
N ASP A 85 19.83 -0.67 2.11
CA ASP A 85 19.62 -2.11 1.91
C ASP A 85 18.15 -2.36 1.55
N ILE A 86 17.86 -2.45 0.25
CA ILE A 86 16.51 -2.59 -0.28
C ILE A 86 16.38 -3.77 -1.26
N SER A 87 15.34 -4.55 -1.07
CA SER A 87 14.91 -5.65 -1.93
C SER A 87 13.42 -5.54 -2.27
N PHE A 88 12.97 -6.39 -3.18
CA PHE A 88 11.57 -6.53 -3.50
C PHE A 88 11.27 -7.97 -3.95
N ASP A 89 10.00 -8.36 -3.83
CA ASP A 89 9.45 -9.56 -4.45
C ASP A 89 8.40 -9.18 -5.50
N SER A 90 8.15 -10.07 -6.46
CA SER A 90 7.13 -9.89 -7.48
C SER A 90 6.55 -11.24 -7.90
N TYR A 91 5.42 -11.22 -8.61
CA TYR A 91 4.72 -12.41 -9.06
C TYR A 91 4.65 -12.46 -10.59
N PRO A 92 4.73 -13.65 -11.23
CA PRO A 92 4.73 -13.80 -12.67
C PRO A 92 3.32 -13.80 -13.27
N TYR A 93 2.47 -12.86 -12.84
CA TYR A 93 1.09 -12.71 -13.28
C TYR A 93 0.77 -11.24 -13.53
N GLU A 94 -0.14 -10.97 -14.47
CA GLU A 94 -0.54 -9.58 -14.80
C GLU A 94 -1.40 -8.92 -13.71
N TYR A 95 -2.12 -9.73 -12.92
CA TYR A 95 -3.11 -9.24 -11.96
C TYR A 95 -2.80 -9.75 -10.55
N GLY A 96 -2.96 -8.86 -9.57
CA GLY A 96 -2.91 -9.22 -8.16
C GLY A 96 -4.23 -9.82 -7.65
N CYS A 97 -4.22 -10.26 -6.40
CA CYS A 97 -5.40 -10.73 -5.69
C CYS A 97 -5.44 -10.08 -4.30
N THR A 98 -6.63 -9.62 -3.89
CA THR A 98 -6.83 -9.03 -2.56
C THR A 98 -8.26 -9.30 -2.09
N CYS A 99 -8.56 -8.95 -0.84
CA CYS A 99 -9.88 -9.13 -0.26
C CYS A 99 -10.90 -8.20 -0.93
N LEU A 100 -12.00 -8.76 -1.45
CA LEU A 100 -13.06 -8.03 -2.14
C LEU A 100 -13.60 -6.81 -1.37
N PRO A 101 -13.78 -6.83 -0.04
CA PRO A 101 -14.27 -5.65 0.67
C PRO A 101 -13.32 -4.45 0.60
N PHE A 102 -12.02 -4.68 0.46
CA PHE A 102 -11.00 -3.64 0.53
C PHE A 102 -11.22 -2.51 -0.50
N PRO A 103 -11.40 -2.78 -1.80
CA PRO A 103 -11.66 -1.73 -2.79
C PRO A 103 -13.13 -1.26 -2.84
N PHE A 104 -14.09 -2.09 -2.41
CA PHE A 104 -15.52 -1.88 -2.72
C PHE A 104 -16.42 -1.51 -1.55
N ILE A 105 -15.92 -1.56 -0.32
CA ILE A 105 -16.73 -1.33 0.89
C ILE A 105 -16.08 -0.21 1.71
N PRO A 106 -16.81 0.83 2.14
CA PRO A 106 -16.26 1.88 2.99
C PRO A 106 -15.65 1.34 4.29
N PHE A 107 -14.54 1.91 4.75
CA PHE A 107 -13.83 1.40 5.95
C PHE A 107 -14.70 1.36 7.21
N TRP A 108 -15.58 2.34 7.43
CA TRP A 108 -16.48 2.32 8.59
C TRP A 108 -17.43 1.11 8.57
N ALA A 109 -17.79 0.61 7.38
CA ALA A 109 -18.64 -0.55 7.24
C ALA A 109 -17.88 -1.85 7.49
N GLN A 110 -16.55 -1.84 7.36
CA GLN A 110 -15.67 -2.96 7.67
C GLN A 110 -15.22 -3.00 9.15
N ASP A 111 -15.41 -1.91 9.89
CA ASP A 111 -14.98 -1.80 11.29
C ASP A 111 -15.65 -2.84 12.19
N GLY A 112 -14.91 -3.52 13.05
CA GLY A 112 -15.40 -4.68 13.81
C GLY A 112 -15.39 -6.02 13.05
N GLY A 113 -14.86 -6.06 11.83
CA GLY A 113 -14.53 -7.30 11.12
C GLY A 113 -15.69 -7.91 10.30
N PRO A 114 -15.47 -9.09 9.71
CA PRO A 114 -16.34 -9.65 8.67
C PRO A 114 -17.76 -9.97 9.16
N TYR A 115 -17.91 -10.44 10.41
CA TYR A 115 -19.24 -10.77 10.96
C TYR A 115 -20.09 -9.52 11.20
N VAL A 116 -19.48 -8.43 11.67
CA VAL A 116 -20.18 -7.14 11.84
C VAL A 116 -20.55 -6.56 10.49
N LEU A 117 -19.66 -6.66 9.49
CA LEU A 117 -19.97 -6.28 8.11
C LEU A 117 -21.17 -7.07 7.58
N LEU A 118 -21.24 -8.38 7.80
CA LEU A 118 -22.38 -9.20 7.37
C LEU A 118 -23.70 -8.74 8.02
N GLU A 119 -23.69 -8.41 9.32
CA GLU A 119 -24.88 -7.85 9.97
C GLU A 119 -25.29 -6.50 9.39
N ARG A 120 -24.32 -5.60 9.15
CA ARG A 120 -24.57 -4.30 8.50
C ARG A 120 -25.16 -4.46 7.10
N LEU A 121 -24.66 -5.43 6.33
CA LEU A 121 -25.13 -5.72 4.97
C LEU A 121 -26.58 -6.22 4.94
N LYS A 122 -27.17 -6.67 6.05
CA LYS A 122 -28.61 -7.02 6.10
C LYS A 122 -29.51 -5.78 6.04
N SER A 123 -29.04 -4.62 6.49
CA SER A 123 -29.81 -3.38 6.49
C SER A 123 -29.79 -2.68 5.12
N GLU A 124 -30.97 -2.42 4.56
CA GLU A 124 -31.11 -1.71 3.29
C GLU A 124 -30.58 -0.27 3.37
N ALA A 125 -30.90 0.45 4.45
CA ALA A 125 -30.42 1.81 4.66
C ALA A 125 -28.88 1.89 4.68
N VAL A 126 -28.25 0.90 5.32
CA VAL A 126 -26.79 0.80 5.37
C VAL A 126 -26.22 0.49 3.98
N ARG A 127 -26.82 -0.44 3.23
CA ARG A 127 -26.40 -0.74 1.84
C ARG A 127 -26.54 0.47 0.92
N THR A 128 -27.61 1.26 1.05
CA THR A 128 -27.81 2.49 0.26
C THR A 128 -26.72 3.51 0.56
N LYS A 129 -26.45 3.76 1.85
CA LYS A 129 -25.35 4.64 2.26
C LYS A 129 -24.00 4.19 1.71
N MET A 130 -23.69 2.88 1.79
CA MET A 130 -22.46 2.34 1.22
C MET A 130 -22.35 2.61 -0.29
N LYS A 131 -23.44 2.41 -1.04
CA LYS A 131 -23.47 2.66 -2.50
C LYS A 131 -23.25 4.13 -2.83
N GLU A 132 -23.86 5.04 -2.10
CA GLU A 132 -23.71 6.49 -2.32
C GLU A 132 -22.26 6.95 -2.11
N GLU A 133 -21.61 6.49 -1.03
CA GLU A 133 -20.21 6.81 -0.74
C GLU A 133 -19.24 6.12 -1.73
N GLN A 134 -19.56 4.91 -2.20
CA GLN A 134 -18.72 4.15 -3.13
C GLN A 134 -18.77 4.71 -4.56
N SER A 135 -19.93 5.20 -5.02
CA SER A 135 -20.07 5.78 -6.37
C SER A 135 -19.16 6.99 -6.57
N GLN A 136 -18.94 7.80 -5.53
CA GLN A 136 -18.00 8.92 -5.57
C GLN A 136 -16.54 8.48 -5.75
N TYR A 137 -16.18 7.29 -5.25
CA TYR A 137 -14.83 6.72 -5.37
C TYR A 137 -14.59 6.01 -6.71
N LEU A 138 -15.61 5.40 -7.31
CA LEU A 138 -15.47 4.61 -8.55
C LEU A 138 -15.41 5.47 -9.82
N GLU A 139 -15.95 6.69 -9.82
CA GLU A 139 -15.81 7.61 -10.95
C GLU A 139 -14.33 7.93 -11.26
N ASP A 140 -13.47 7.96 -10.23
CA ASP A 140 -12.03 8.25 -10.33
C ASP A 140 -11.21 7.09 -10.95
N TRP A 141 -11.72 5.85 -10.93
CA TRP A 141 -11.05 4.66 -11.48
C TRP A 141 -11.35 4.39 -12.96
N SER A 142 -12.24 5.18 -13.56
CA SER A 142 -12.69 5.02 -14.94
C SER A 142 -11.90 5.87 -15.95
N ARG A 143 -10.89 6.60 -15.47
CA ARG A 143 -9.93 7.39 -16.25
C ARG A 143 -8.56 6.74 -16.25
#